data_AF-A0A402BMP8-F1
#
_entry.id   AF-A0A402BMP8-F1
#
_cell.length_a   1.000
_cell.length_b   1.000
_cell.length_c   1.000
_cell.angle_alpha   90.00
_cell.angle_beta   90.00
_cell.angle_gamma   90.00
#
_symmetry.space_group_name_H-M   'P 1'
#
loop_
_entity.id
_entity.type
_entity.pdbx_description
1 polymer ?
#
loop_
_entity_poly.entity_id
_entity_poly.type
_entity_poly.pdbx_seq_one_letter_code
_entity_poly.pdbx_strand_id
1 'polypeptide(L)'
;MQLSAQNMTMLNSTTASQLTFLTATEVADVFFQGKLKYARVLQMTRNGELPAIKQGKSYLYLWSALEKWTEKNLNKPSWTHKRL
;
A
#
# COMPACT_ATOMS: atom_id res chain seq x y z
N MET A 1 -28.59 23.21 -27.08
CA MET A 1 -27.64 22.08 -27.09
C MET A 1 -27.29 21.79 -25.63
N GLN A 2 -27.97 20.81 -25.01
CA GLN A 2 -27.77 20.44 -23.60
C GLN A 2 -26.48 19.63 -23.47
N LEU A 3 -25.48 20.20 -22.80
CA LEU A 3 -24.28 19.48 -22.38
C LEU A 3 -24.64 18.66 -21.13
N SER A 4 -24.59 17.34 -21.29
CA SER A 4 -25.04 16.30 -20.37
C SER A 4 -24.37 16.37 -19.00
N ALA A 5 -25.18 16.25 -17.95
CA ALA A 5 -24.81 16.14 -16.53
C ALA A 5 -24.08 14.83 -16.15
N GLN A 6 -23.44 14.15 -17.12
CA GLN A 6 -22.87 12.82 -16.94
C GLN A 6 -21.39 12.81 -16.52
N ASN A 7 -20.75 13.99 -16.45
CA ASN A 7 -19.33 14.08 -16.11
C ASN A 7 -19.05 14.34 -14.62
N MET A 8 -20.06 14.38 -13.75
CA MET A 8 -19.90 14.67 -12.32
C MET A 8 -19.78 13.43 -11.40
N THR A 9 -19.92 12.19 -11.92
CA THR A 9 -19.95 10.98 -11.08
C THR A 9 -18.74 10.04 -11.21
N MET A 10 -17.78 10.31 -12.09
CA MET A 10 -16.64 9.42 -12.36
C MET A 10 -15.31 9.81 -11.68
N LEU A 11 -15.35 10.49 -10.52
CA LEU A 11 -14.12 10.90 -9.79
C LEU A 11 -14.12 10.57 -8.29
N ASN A 12 -15.12 9.83 -7.78
CA ASN A 12 -15.23 9.54 -6.34
C ASN A 12 -14.66 8.17 -5.93
N SER A 13 -14.46 7.23 -6.87
CA SER A 13 -14.05 5.86 -6.51
C SER A 13 -12.53 5.64 -6.50
N THR A 14 -11.77 6.35 -7.35
CA THR A 14 -10.32 6.15 -7.47
C THR A 14 -9.52 6.86 -6.37
N THR A 15 -10.05 7.96 -5.83
CA THR A 15 -9.33 8.79 -4.85
C THR A 15 -9.51 8.30 -3.41
N ALA A 16 -10.58 7.56 -3.12
CA ALA A 16 -10.87 7.07 -1.76
C ALA A 16 -9.79 6.10 -1.24
N SER A 17 -9.21 5.30 -2.14
CA SER A 17 -8.17 4.32 -1.79
C SER A 17 -6.85 4.98 -1.34
N GLN A 18 -6.57 6.24 -1.74
CA GLN A 18 -5.30 6.88 -1.39
C GLN A 18 -5.18 7.29 0.09
N LEU A 19 -6.30 7.57 0.76
CA LEU A 19 -6.33 8.01 2.16
C LEU A 19 -6.72 6.90 3.14
N THR A 20 -6.78 5.65 2.66
CA THR A 20 -7.13 4.51 3.52
C THR A 20 -5.94 4.16 4.42
N PHE A 21 -6.20 4.14 5.72
CA PHE A 21 -5.25 3.64 6.71
C PHE A 21 -5.56 2.18 7.02
N LEU A 22 -4.53 1.37 7.01
CA LEU A 22 -4.57 -0.04 7.33
C LEU A 22 -3.81 -0.31 8.63
N THR A 23 -4.25 -1.33 9.35
CA THR A 23 -3.49 -1.95 10.45
C THR A 23 -2.47 -2.95 9.90
N ALA A 24 -1.48 -3.34 10.71
CA ALA A 24 -0.50 -4.34 10.28
C ALA A 24 -1.13 -5.70 9.90
N THR A 25 -2.28 -6.04 10.48
CA THR A 25 -3.03 -7.26 10.12
C THR A 25 -3.66 -7.10 8.74
N GLU A 26 -4.35 -5.99 8.49
CA GLU A 26 -4.94 -5.73 7.16
C GLU A 26 -3.86 -5.59 6.08
N VAL A 27 -2.69 -5.05 6.40
CA VAL A 27 -1.55 -5.05 5.48
C VAL A 27 -1.11 -6.47 5.16
N ALA A 28 -1.01 -7.36 6.14
CA ALA A 28 -0.69 -8.77 5.90
C ALA A 28 -1.70 -9.44 4.96
N ASP A 29 -2.99 -9.26 5.23
CA ASP A 29 -4.07 -9.92 4.49
C ASP A 29 -4.37 -9.26 3.13
N VAL A 30 -4.58 -7.95 3.10
CA VAL A 30 -5.00 -7.21 1.90
C VAL A 30 -3.80 -6.90 1.00
N PHE A 31 -2.69 -6.42 1.58
CA PHE A 31 -1.54 -5.97 0.79
C PHE A 31 -0.62 -7.12 0.39
N PHE A 32 -0.32 -8.01 1.35
CA PHE A 32 0.53 -9.18 1.10
C PHE A 32 -0.27 -10.44 0.76
N GLN A 33 -1.60 -10.37 0.62
CA GLN A 33 -2.46 -11.51 0.28
C GLN A 33 -2.26 -12.72 1.23
N GLY A 34 -1.98 -12.45 2.50
CA GLY A 34 -1.68 -13.47 3.51
C GLY A 34 -0.32 -14.17 3.35
N LYS A 35 0.49 -13.81 2.35
CA LYS A 35 1.83 -14.39 2.13
C LYS A 35 2.83 -13.96 3.19
N LEU A 36 2.60 -12.81 3.82
CA LEU A 36 3.43 -12.27 4.88
C LEU A 36 2.63 -12.22 6.18
N LYS A 37 3.10 -12.92 7.22
CA LYS A 37 2.42 -12.92 8.53
C LYS A 37 2.54 -11.56 9.23
N TYR A 38 1.54 -11.21 10.06
CA TYR A 38 1.53 -10.01 10.91
C TYR A 38 2.87 -9.74 11.65
N ALA A 39 3.44 -10.79 12.26
CA ALA A 39 4.70 -10.66 12.99
C ALA A 39 5.86 -10.20 12.08
N ARG A 40 5.86 -10.66 10.82
CA ARG A 40 6.86 -10.25 9.83
C ARG A 40 6.63 -8.82 9.35
N VAL A 41 5.37 -8.42 9.15
CA VAL A 41 5.01 -7.02 8.85
C VAL A 41 5.53 -6.09 9.95
N LEU A 42 5.27 -6.40 11.22
CA LEU A 42 5.78 -5.61 12.35
C LEU A 42 7.30 -5.56 12.40
N GLN A 43 7.98 -6.68 12.10
CA GLN A 43 9.44 -6.72 12.06
C GLN A 43 9.98 -5.77 10.99
N MET A 44 9.42 -5.83 9.77
CA MET A 44 9.80 -4.95 8.67
C MET A 44 9.54 -3.48 9.01
N THR A 45 8.43 -3.17 9.67
CA THR A 45 8.12 -1.82 10.13
C THR A 45 9.11 -1.32 11.18
N ARG A 46 9.51 -2.17 12.13
CA ARG A 46 10.53 -1.83 13.14
C ARG A 46 11.91 -1.63 12.53
N ASN A 47 12.22 -2.38 11.48
CA ASN A 47 13.46 -2.24 10.71
C ASN A 47 13.47 -0.98 9.82
N GLY A 48 12.34 -0.27 9.71
CA GLY A 48 12.18 0.88 8.81
C GLY A 48 12.03 0.49 7.34
N GLU A 49 11.76 -0.78 7.05
CA GLU A 49 11.56 -1.28 5.69
C GLU A 49 10.19 -0.83 5.15
N LEU A 50 9.14 -0.86 5.98
CA LEU A 50 7.79 -0.46 5.57
C LEU A 50 7.46 0.97 6.02
N PRO A 51 6.81 1.78 5.17
CA PRO A 51 6.35 3.11 5.55
C PRO A 51 5.13 2.99 6.48
N ALA A 52 5.37 3.17 7.77
CA ALA A 52 4.33 3.17 8.78
C ALA A 52 4.42 4.41 9.67
N ILE A 53 3.27 4.87 10.13
CA ILE A 53 3.14 5.94 11.11
C ILE A 53 2.89 5.29 12.47
N LYS A 54 3.75 5.57 13.45
CA LYS A 54 3.56 5.11 14.82
C LYS A 54 2.51 5.98 15.50
N GLN A 55 1.39 5.38 15.90
CA GLN A 55 0.35 6.02 16.67
C GLN A 55 0.26 5.36 18.05
N GLY A 56 0.91 5.95 19.04
CA GLY A 56 1.01 5.41 20.39
C GLY A 56 1.74 4.06 20.42
N LYS A 57 0.99 2.99 20.74
CA LYS A 57 1.51 1.60 20.80
C LYS A 57 1.34 0.82 19.49
N SER A 58 0.65 1.39 18.50
CA SER A 58 0.29 0.73 17.25
C SER A 58 0.95 1.40 16.05
N TYR A 59 0.97 0.68 14.93
CA TYR A 59 1.43 1.18 13.64
C TYR A 59 0.26 1.26 12.68
N LEU A 60 0.13 2.41 12.03
CA LEU A 60 -0.80 2.64 10.93
C LEU A 60 -0.05 2.74 9.62
N TYR A 61 -0.65 2.22 8.57
CA TYR A 61 -0.05 2.18 7.24
C TYR A 61 -0.98 2.90 6.29
N LEU A 62 -0.46 3.92 5.61
CA LEU A 62 -1.22 4.59 4.57
C LEU A 62 -1.12 3.76 3.28
N TRP A 63 -2.26 3.43 2.66
CA TRP A 63 -2.30 2.68 1.41
C TRP A 63 -1.38 3.29 0.35
N SER A 64 -1.50 4.60 0.10
CA SER A 64 -0.64 5.32 -0.86
C SER A 64 0.86 5.18 -0.56
N ALA A 65 1.24 5.10 0.72
CA ALA A 65 2.64 4.97 1.09
C ALA A 65 3.15 3.54 0.81
N LEU A 66 2.33 2.53 1.10
CA LEU A 66 2.62 1.13 0.78
C LEU A 66 2.70 0.89 -0.73
N GLU A 67 1.79 1.49 -1.50
CA GLU A 67 1.79 1.43 -2.96
C GLU A 67 3.08 2.06 -3.53
N LYS A 68 3.43 3.28 -3.11
CA LYS A 68 4.71 3.93 -3.48
C LYS A 68 5.92 3.10 -3.07
N TRP A 69 5.87 2.45 -1.91
CA TRP A 69 6.92 1.54 -1.47
C TRP A 69 7.03 0.33 -2.39
N THR A 70 5.91 -0.24 -2.80
CA THR A 70 5.85 -1.38 -3.73
C THR A 70 6.39 -0.99 -5.11
N GLU A 71 5.99 0.15 -5.64
CA GLU A 71 6.57 0.70 -6.86
C GLU A 71 8.09 0.90 -6.75
N LYS A 72 8.60 1.24 -5.57
CA LYS A 72 10.04 1.46 -5.37
C LYS A 72 10.84 0.16 -5.13
N ASN A 73 10.24 -0.81 -4.46
CA ASN A 73 10.92 -2.01 -3.97
C ASN A 73 10.59 -3.28 -4.78
N LEU A 74 9.35 -3.45 -5.24
CA LEU A 74 8.90 -4.58 -6.05
C LEU A 74 9.04 -4.34 -7.56
N ASN A 75 9.06 -3.09 -8.01
CA ASN A 75 9.36 -2.74 -9.41
C ASN A 75 10.86 -2.88 -9.75
N LYS A 76 11.66 -3.37 -8.79
CA LYS A 76 12.98 -3.95 -9.07
C LYS A 76 12.76 -5.44 -9.33
N PRO A 77 12.68 -5.90 -10.60
CA PRO A 77 12.73 -7.33 -10.86
C PRO A 77 14.04 -7.86 -10.27
N SER A 78 13.96 -8.73 -9.27
CA SER A 78 15.12 -9.44 -8.71
C SER A 78 15.73 -10.45 -9.69
N TRP A 79 15.27 -10.47 -10.95
CA TRP A 79 15.73 -11.37 -12.01
C TRP A 79 16.69 -10.74 -13.02
N THR A 80 17.10 -9.49 -12.84
CA THR A 80 18.21 -8.91 -13.65
C THR A 80 19.58 -9.44 -13.23
N HIS A 81 19.65 -10.46 -12.36
CA HIS A 81 20.80 -11.35 -12.25
C HIS A 81 20.57 -12.62 -13.08
N LYS A 82 20.54 -12.49 -14.41
CA LYS A 82 20.94 -13.60 -15.27
C LYS A 82 22.02 -13.09 -16.22
N ARG A 83 23.27 -13.28 -15.80
CA ARG A 83 24.41 -13.38 -16.73
C ARG A 83 24.07 -14.46 -17.73
N LEU A 84 24.11 -14.13 -19.01
CA LEU A 84 24.64 -14.98 -20.06
C LEU A 84 25.56 -14.10 -20.91
#